data_AF-A0A0Q7VQX8-F1
#
_entry.id   AF-A0A0Q7VQX8-F1
#
_cell.length_a   1.000
_cell.length_b   1.000
_cell.length_c   1.000
_cell.angle_alpha   90.00
_cell.angle_beta   90.00
_cell.angle_gamma   90.00
#
_symmetry.space_group_name_H-M   'P 1'
#
loop_
_entity.id
_entity.type
_entity.pdbx_description
1 polymer ?
#
loop_
_entity_poly.entity_id
_entity_poly.type
_entity_poly.pdbx_seq_one_letter_code
_entity_poly.pdbx_strand_id
1 'polypeptide(L)'
;MSGAEVLDVGRDAIWLTLQLCAPILIVGLVVGVAIGLFQALTQIQEATLVYAPKIVAIFVALLLFLPLMGALMSGFMKEIAAKIAGM
;
A
#
# COMPACT_ATOMS: atom_id res chain seq x y z
N MET A 1 10.09 -16.38 -23.39
CA MET A 1 9.64 -16.64 -22.00
C MET A 1 9.83 -18.10 -21.65
N SER A 2 10.92 -18.41 -20.95
CA SER A 2 11.07 -19.69 -20.26
C SER A 2 10.18 -19.72 -19.01
N GLY A 3 9.92 -20.92 -18.45
CA GLY A 3 9.14 -21.04 -17.22
C GLY A 3 9.78 -20.32 -16.01
N ALA A 4 11.12 -20.19 -16.00
CA ALA A 4 11.83 -19.45 -14.96
C ALA A 4 11.59 -17.93 -15.05
N GLU A 5 11.57 -17.37 -16.25
CA GLU A 5 11.31 -15.93 -16.47
C GLU A 5 9.91 -15.52 -16.02
N VAL A 6 8.91 -16.40 -16.18
CA VAL A 6 7.55 -16.16 -15.69
C VAL A 6 7.51 -16.14 -14.16
N LEU A 7 8.28 -17.02 -13.51
CA LEU A 7 8.36 -17.09 -12.06
C LEU A 7 9.01 -15.83 -11.47
N ASP A 8 10.08 -15.33 -12.12
CA ASP A 8 10.75 -14.10 -11.72
C ASP A 8 9.82 -12.89 -11.82
N VAL A 9 9.09 -12.75 -12.93
CA VAL A 9 8.08 -11.69 -13.10
C VAL A 9 6.99 -11.78 -12.02
N GLY A 10 6.55 -12.99 -11.67
CA GLY A 10 5.57 -13.19 -10.59
C GLY A 10 6.11 -12.76 -9.23
N ARG A 11 7.37 -13.06 -8.93
CA ARG A 11 8.04 -12.61 -7.71
C ARG A 11 8.14 -11.08 -7.64
N ASP A 12 8.54 -10.45 -8.73
CA ASP A 12 8.68 -8.99 -8.80
C ASP A 12 7.33 -8.28 -8.67
N ALA A 13 6.26 -8.86 -9.24
CA ALA A 13 4.90 -8.36 -9.07
C ALA A 13 4.42 -8.42 -7.60
N ILE A 14 4.73 -9.51 -6.89
CA ILE A 14 4.42 -9.63 -5.45
C ILE A 14 5.22 -8.58 -4.66
N TRP A 15 6.50 -8.41 -4.98
CA TRP A 15 7.35 -7.44 -4.30
C TRP A 15 6.88 -6.00 -4.51
N LEU A 16 6.48 -5.66 -5.74
CA LEU A 16 5.85 -4.39 -6.05
C LEU A 16 4.58 -4.18 -5.24
N THR A 17 3.71 -5.19 -5.18
CA THR A 17 2.45 -5.11 -4.42
C THR A 17 2.71 -4.85 -2.94
N LEU A 18 3.71 -5.51 -2.35
CA LEU A 18 4.12 -5.28 -0.98
C LEU A 18 4.61 -3.84 -0.77
N GLN A 19 5.44 -3.32 -1.69
CA GLN A 19 5.93 -1.93 -1.61
C GLN A 19 4.80 -0.90 -1.74
N LEU A 20 3.80 -1.17 -2.58
CA LEU A 20 2.63 -0.30 -2.75
C LEU A 20 1.76 -0.27 -1.48
N CYS A 21 1.48 -1.43 -0.89
CA CYS A 21 0.58 -1.55 0.26
C CYS A 21 1.26 -1.16 1.59
N ALA A 22 2.55 -1.43 1.75
CA ALA A 22 3.28 -1.23 3.00
C ALA A 22 3.10 0.16 3.64
N PRO A 23 3.33 1.30 2.95
CA PRO A 23 3.22 2.62 3.58
C PRO A 23 1.79 2.92 4.05
N ILE A 24 0.78 2.53 3.28
CA ILE A 24 -0.63 2.77 3.61
C ILE A 24 -1.05 1.90 4.81
N LEU A 25 -0.62 0.63 4.84
CA LEU A 25 -0.91 -0.28 5.94
C LEU A 25 -0.26 0.18 7.25
N ILE A 26 0.98 0.69 7.19
CA ILE A 26 1.67 1.24 8.36
C ILE A 26 0.91 2.44 8.92
N VAL A 27 0.48 3.38 8.07
CA VAL A 27 -0.32 4.53 8.53
C VAL A 27 -1.64 4.07 9.15
N GLY A 28 -2.35 3.16 8.49
CA GLY A 28 -3.61 2.62 8.98
C GLY A 28 -3.47 1.90 10.33
N LEU A 29 -2.35 1.19 10.52
CA LEU A 29 -2.01 0.52 11.79
C LEU A 29 -1.74 1.53 12.90
N VAL A 30 -0.84 2.49 12.67
CA VAL A 30 -0.46 3.50 13.67
C VAL A 30 -1.69 4.28 14.14
N VAL A 31 -2.50 4.75 13.20
CA VAL A 31 -3.71 5.53 13.51
C VAL A 31 -4.77 4.65 14.17
N GLY A 32 -4.94 3.41 13.71
CA GLY A 32 -5.86 2.45 14.33
C GLY A 32 -5.50 2.14 15.78
N VAL A 33 -4.22 1.94 16.08
CA VAL A 33 -3.72 1.70 17.43
C VAL A 33 -3.89 2.93 18.30
N ALA A 34 -3.53 4.13 17.80
CA ALA A 34 -3.66 5.37 18.54
C ALA A 34 -5.12 5.66 18.95
N ILE A 35 -6.06 5.49 18.01
CA ILE A 35 -7.49 5.68 18.28
C ILE A 35 -8.02 4.58 19.21
N GLY A 36 -7.64 3.33 18.99
CA GLY A 36 -8.04 2.21 19.86
C GLY A 36 -7.59 2.43 21.31
N LEU A 37 -6.38 2.96 21.51
CA LEU A 37 -5.90 3.34 22.84
C LEU A 37 -6.72 4.50 23.43
N PHE A 38 -7.03 5.53 22.64
CA PHE A 38 -7.86 6.65 23.09
C PHE A 38 -9.26 6.19 23.54
N GLN A 39 -9.86 5.27 22.79
CA GLN A 39 -11.16 4.68 23.15
C GLN A 39 -11.09 3.85 24.42
N ALA A 40 -10.02 3.05 24.59
CA ALA A 40 -9.82 2.26 25.79
C ALA A 40 -9.64 3.15 27.04
N LEU A 41 -8.89 4.25 26.92
CA LEU A 41 -8.61 5.18 28.02
C LEU A 41 -9.82 6.03 28.44
N THR A 42 -10.66 6.43 27.48
CA THR A 42 -11.84 7.29 27.73
C THR A 42 -13.14 6.51 27.92
N GLN A 43 -13.11 5.18 27.71
CA GLN A 43 -14.28 4.30 27.70
C GLN A 43 -15.38 4.68 26.69
N ILE A 44 -15.06 5.52 25.69
CA ILE A 44 -15.98 5.91 24.62
C ILE A 44 -15.92 4.85 23.50
N GLN A 45 -16.94 3.99 23.44
CA GLN A 45 -17.05 2.91 22.44
C GLN A 45 -17.99 3.27 21.27
N GLU A 46 -17.85 4.50 20.75
CA GLU A 46 -18.59 4.90 19.56
C GLU A 46 -17.88 4.40 18.30
N ALA A 47 -18.55 3.52 17.56
CA ALA A 47 -18.00 2.92 16.35
C ALA A 47 -17.58 3.97 15.30
N THR A 48 -18.37 5.03 15.13
CA THR A 48 -18.11 6.16 14.21
C THR A 48 -16.79 6.88 14.48
N LEU A 49 -16.38 7.00 15.74
CA LEU A 49 -15.15 7.69 16.15
C LEU A 49 -13.88 6.92 15.72
N VAL A 50 -13.97 5.60 15.50
CA VAL A 50 -12.86 4.80 14.96
C VAL A 50 -12.70 5.01 13.47
N TYR A 51 -13.82 5.01 12.75
CA TYR A 51 -13.79 4.91 11.30
C TYR A 51 -13.44 6.24 10.63
N ALA A 52 -14.01 7.36 11.08
CA ALA A 52 -13.82 8.64 10.41
C ALA A 52 -12.35 9.13 10.41
N PRO A 53 -11.63 9.19 11.56
CA PRO A 53 -10.25 9.67 11.55
C PRO A 53 -9.30 8.71 10.83
N LYS A 54 -9.57 7.39 10.89
CA LYS A 54 -8.80 6.39 10.15
C LYS A 54 -8.91 6.58 8.63
N ILE A 55 -10.12 6.82 8.11
CA ILE A 55 -10.34 7.08 6.68
C ILE A 55 -9.57 8.32 6.23
N VAL A 56 -9.66 9.42 6.98
CA VAL A 56 -8.94 10.67 6.67
C VAL A 56 -7.44 10.44 6.64
N ALA A 57 -6.88 9.71 7.60
CA ALA A 57 -5.46 9.43 7.63
C ALA A 57 -4.99 8.56 6.45
N ILE A 58 -5.75 7.52 6.08
CA ILE A 58 -5.46 6.69 4.90
C ILE A 58 -5.53 7.53 3.63
N PHE A 59 -6.51 8.42 3.52
CA PHE A 59 -6.65 9.30 2.35
C PHE A 59 -5.48 10.27 2.21
N VAL A 60 -5.04 10.89 3.32
CA VAL A 60 -3.85 11.75 3.33
C VAL A 60 -2.60 10.96 2.98
N ALA A 61 -2.42 9.76 3.54
CA ALA A 61 -1.30 8.90 3.20
C ALA A 61 -1.29 8.55 1.70
N LEU A 62 -2.45 8.19 1.13
CA LEU A 62 -2.58 7.93 -0.30
C LEU A 62 -2.13 9.13 -1.13
N LEU A 63 -2.57 10.35 -0.80
CA LEU A 63 -2.15 11.56 -1.52
C LEU A 63 -0.64 11.80 -1.43
N LEU A 64 -0.05 11.58 -0.26
CA LEU A 64 1.39 11.77 -0.04
C LEU A 64 2.23 10.72 -0.77
N PHE A 65 1.80 9.45 -0.75
CA PHE A 65 2.52 8.34 -1.37
C PHE A 65 2.16 8.12 -2.85
N LEU A 66 1.15 8.83 -3.38
CA LEU A 66 0.70 8.71 -4.77
C LEU A 66 1.84 8.85 -5.80
N PRO A 67 2.77 9.84 -5.69
CA PRO A 67 3.85 9.98 -6.65
C PRO A 67 4.83 8.80 -6.62
N LEU A 68 5.12 8.28 -5.42
CA LEU A 68 5.98 7.11 -5.23
C LEU A 68 5.34 5.86 -5.84
N MET A 69 4.08 5.62 -5.53
CA MET A 69 3.32 4.48 -6.06
C MET A 69 3.24 4.54 -7.59
N GLY A 70 2.99 5.73 -8.15
CA GLY A 70 3.00 5.96 -9.59
C GLY A 70 4.36 5.67 -10.23
N ALA A 71 5.46 6.09 -9.59
CA ALA A 71 6.82 5.81 -10.06
C ALA A 71 7.14 4.30 -10.05
N LEU A 72 6.77 3.59 -8.98
CA LEU A 72 6.98 2.15 -8.85
C LEU A 72 6.20 1.37 -9.93
N MET A 73 4.92 1.69 -10.10
CA MET A 73 4.09 1.06 -11.14
C MET A 73 4.58 1.37 -12.55
N SER A 74 4.98 2.62 -12.81
CA SER A 74 5.54 3.00 -14.12
C SER A 74 6.87 2.27 -14.40
N GLY A 75 7.73 2.14 -13.39
CA GLY A 75 8.98 1.38 -13.50
C GLY A 75 8.75 -0.07 -13.85
N PHE A 76 7.87 -0.75 -13.12
CA PHE A 76 7.50 -2.14 -13.40
C PHE A 76 6.87 -2.30 -14.78
N MET A 77 5.96 -1.40 -15.18
CA MET A 77 5.36 -1.42 -16.50
C MET A 77 6.41 -1.30 -17.63
N LYS A 78 7.41 -0.44 -17.45
CA LYS A 78 8.52 -0.31 -18.42
C LYS A 78 9.33 -1.58 -18.52
N GLU A 79 9.59 -2.24 -17.40
CA GLU A 79 10.32 -3.51 -17.38
C GLU A 79 9.55 -4.60 -18.15
N ILE A 80 8.26 -4.73 -17.89
CA ILE A 80 7.39 -5.68 -18.61
C ILE A 80 7.34 -5.35 -20.11
N ALA A 81 7.14 -4.07 -20.46
CA ALA A 81 7.11 -3.63 -21.85
C ALA A 81 8.44 -3.91 -22.57
N ALA A 82 9.59 -3.73 -21.90
CA ALA A 82 10.90 -4.04 -22.44
C ALA A 82 11.08 -5.56 -22.65
N LYS A 83 10.62 -6.39 -21.71
CA LYS A 83 10.64 -7.86 -21.87
C LYS A 83 9.75 -8.32 -23.03
N ILE A 84 8.65 -7.62 -23.31
CA ILE A 84 7.76 -7.91 -24.45
C ILE A 84 8.40 -7.48 -25.78
N ALA A 85 9.02 -6.30 -25.83
CA ALA A 85 9.57 -5.73 -27.08
C ALA A 85 10.97 -6.23 -27.45
N GLY A 86 11.74 -6.72 -26.47
CA GLY A 86 13.03 -7.37 -26.67
C GLY A 86 12.94 -8.89 -26.88
N MET A 87 11.72 -9.43 -26.85
CA MET A 87 11.34 -10.73 -27.40
C MET A 87 10.71 -10.56 -28.78
#